data_AF-A0AA43RWR1-F1
#
_entry.id   AF-A0AA43RWR1-F1
#
_cell.length_a   1.000
_cell.length_b   1.000
_cell.length_c   1.000
_cell.angle_alpha   90.00
_cell.angle_beta   90.00
_cell.angle_gamma   90.00
#
_symmetry.space_group_name_H-M   'P 1'
#
loop_
_entity.id
_entity.type
_entity.pdbx_description
1 polymer ?
#
loop_
_entity_poly.entity_id
_entity_poly.type
_entity_poly.pdbx_seq_one_letter_code
_entity_poly.pdbx_strand_id
1 'polypeptide(L)'
;METIRAYLEQMFKDLPKTKEVAEMKMNLQDHMEDAYHEYREAGMSETDAIKEVLQQFGDMDELLRELNIEKESISVDARYVSSEDAHTYIRKYKKQTTLVCIGLVCIFAGLSLGYVASELYSFGFANALSGIFFFFPIACAVGLFIYAGMSMDGYKYMKDMIELDYQTKTEIIQAYEKSKLAFVVEIIIGVLCFISAVAGYTVIEYVFKEVIANVTFFALIALGVVLCVHAGTTKTMYRTLLNDNYEELQNEKQAAKASDKVAPVAWILATAIYVTLGMIYGWWATAWVVYLFALAVIVLAEAIHK
;
A
#
# COMPACT_ATOMS: atom_id res chain seq x y z
N MET A 1 41.51 26.85 6.66
CA MET A 1 40.40 26.05 6.10
C MET A 1 39.95 24.90 7.02
N GLU A 2 40.83 24.02 7.49
CA GLU A 2 40.42 22.89 8.37
C GLU A 2 39.71 23.34 9.65
N THR A 3 40.11 24.48 10.23
CA THR A 3 39.50 25.04 11.44
C THR A 3 38.03 25.44 11.26
N ILE A 4 37.66 25.97 10.08
CA ILE A 4 36.27 26.36 9.75
C ILE A 4 35.39 25.10 9.65
N ARG A 5 35.92 24.04 9.01
CA ARG A 5 35.23 22.75 8.89
C ARG A 5 35.05 22.08 10.25
N ALA A 6 36.07 22.09 11.09
CA ALA A 6 35.99 21.54 12.45
C ALA A 6 34.96 22.29 13.32
N TYR A 7 34.86 23.60 13.17
CA TYR A 7 33.83 24.42 13.84
C TYR A 7 32.42 24.04 13.36
N LEU A 8 32.20 23.95 12.05
CA LEU A 8 30.91 23.51 11.49
C LEU A 8 30.54 22.07 11.87
N GLU A 9 31.50 21.16 11.94
CA GLU A 9 31.24 19.80 12.44
C GLU A 9 30.80 19.80 13.91
N GLN A 10 31.42 20.63 14.73
CA GLN A 10 31.04 20.80 16.13
C GLN A 10 29.67 21.48 16.27
N MET A 11 29.35 22.47 15.42
CA MET A 11 28.04 23.14 15.40
C MET A 11 26.88 22.20 15.05
N PHE A 12 27.10 21.29 14.09
CA PHE A 12 26.05 20.39 13.60
C PHE A 12 26.03 19.02 14.30
N LYS A 13 26.85 18.83 15.34
CA LYS A 13 27.04 17.53 16.00
C LYS A 13 25.77 16.98 16.65
N ASP A 14 24.98 17.86 17.27
CA ASP A 14 23.79 17.50 18.04
C ASP A 14 22.48 17.70 17.25
N LEU A 15 22.58 18.05 15.95
CA LEU A 15 21.45 18.20 15.05
C LEU A 15 21.07 16.86 14.38
N PRO A 16 19.78 16.64 14.08
CA PRO A 16 19.33 15.44 13.39
C PRO A 16 19.96 15.38 11.98
N LYS A 17 20.37 14.20 11.56
CA LYS A 17 21.02 13.98 10.26
C LYS A 17 19.99 13.91 9.12
N THR A 18 19.24 14.99 8.92
CA THR A 18 18.27 15.14 7.83
C THR A 18 18.90 15.80 6.62
N LYS A 19 18.25 15.65 5.45
CA LYS A 19 18.70 16.31 4.21
C LYS A 19 18.71 17.84 4.33
N GLU A 20 17.71 18.42 5.00
CA GLU A 20 17.62 19.87 5.22
C GLU A 20 18.80 20.38 6.07
N VAL A 21 19.18 19.65 7.13
CA VAL A 21 20.33 19.99 7.97
C VAL A 21 21.65 19.83 7.20
N ALA A 22 21.75 18.85 6.30
CA ALA A 22 22.92 18.67 5.44
C ALA A 22 23.06 19.77 4.39
N GLU A 23 21.96 20.18 3.73
CA GLU A 23 21.93 21.29 2.78
C GLU A 23 22.26 22.62 3.48
N MET A 24 21.73 22.83 4.68
CA MET A 24 22.05 23.99 5.51
C MET A 24 23.51 24.04 5.92
N LYS A 25 24.09 22.90 6.32
CA LYS A 25 25.53 22.79 6.61
C LYS A 25 26.37 23.14 5.39
N MET A 26 25.99 22.68 4.21
CA MET A 26 26.69 22.95 2.96
C MET A 26 26.62 24.43 2.58
N ASN A 27 25.43 25.03 2.60
CA ASN A 27 25.25 26.45 2.33
C ASN A 27 26.03 27.32 3.33
N LEU A 28 25.96 27.01 4.63
CA LEU A 28 26.70 27.77 5.63
C LEU A 28 28.22 27.61 5.45
N GLN A 29 28.67 26.41 5.07
CA GLN A 29 30.08 26.18 4.73
C GLN A 29 30.53 27.06 3.57
N ASP A 30 29.78 27.09 2.47
CA ASP A 30 30.12 27.90 1.30
C ASP A 30 30.21 29.39 1.66
N HIS A 31 29.25 29.91 2.43
CA HIS A 31 29.26 31.30 2.90
C HIS A 31 30.45 31.63 3.82
N MET A 32 30.84 30.70 4.70
CA MET A 32 32.02 30.90 5.56
C MET A 32 33.33 30.81 4.78
N GLU A 33 33.40 29.95 3.77
CA GLU A 33 34.57 29.84 2.88
C GLU A 33 34.72 31.12 2.03
N ASP A 34 33.62 31.66 1.50
CA ASP A 34 33.62 32.91 0.73
C ASP A 34 34.08 34.12 1.59
N ALA A 35 33.52 34.28 2.80
CA ALA A 35 33.92 35.35 3.71
C ALA A 35 35.41 35.23 4.11
N TYR A 36 35.90 34.00 4.35
CA TYR A 36 37.32 33.76 4.61
C TYR A 36 38.20 34.22 3.44
N HIS A 37 37.80 33.93 2.20
CA HIS A 37 38.54 34.37 1.02
C HIS A 37 38.58 35.89 0.89
N GLU A 38 37.46 36.57 1.16
CA GLU A 38 37.38 38.04 1.14
C GLU A 38 38.34 38.68 2.17
N TYR A 39 38.39 38.16 3.40
CA TYR A 39 39.33 38.67 4.41
C TYR A 39 40.80 38.41 4.06
N ARG A 40 41.08 37.32 3.36
CA ARG A 40 42.45 37.03 2.86
C ARG A 40 42.85 37.97 1.74
N GLU A 41 41.93 38.34 0.87
CA GLU A 41 42.16 39.34 -0.18
C GLU A 41 42.31 40.76 0.39
N ALA A 42 41.64 41.06 1.50
CA ALA A 42 41.82 42.30 2.26
C ALA A 42 43.16 42.38 3.03
N GLY A 43 44.01 41.35 2.94
CA GLY A 43 45.37 41.34 3.49
C GLY A 43 45.46 40.87 4.95
N MET A 44 44.40 40.27 5.51
CA MET A 44 44.43 39.73 6.87
C MET A 44 45.26 38.43 6.96
N SER A 45 45.87 38.20 8.13
CA SER A 45 46.57 36.94 8.40
C SER A 45 45.57 35.78 8.45
N GLU A 46 46.01 34.56 8.14
CA GLU A 46 45.13 33.38 8.12
C GLU A 46 44.46 33.15 9.48
N THR A 47 45.18 33.40 10.57
CA THR A 47 44.66 33.24 11.93
C THR A 47 43.66 34.32 12.31
N ASP A 48 43.82 35.54 11.80
CA ASP A 48 42.90 36.66 12.07
C ASP A 48 41.65 36.57 11.20
N ALA A 49 41.78 36.18 9.93
CA ALA A 49 40.65 35.92 9.04
C ALA A 49 39.73 34.81 9.58
N ILE A 50 40.30 33.72 10.12
CA ILE A 50 39.51 32.65 10.75
C ILE A 50 38.76 33.16 11.98
N LYS A 51 39.40 34.00 12.82
CA LYS A 51 38.73 34.56 14.00
C LYS A 51 37.57 35.48 13.64
N GLU A 52 37.74 36.30 12.60
CA GLU A 52 36.72 37.24 12.14
C GLU A 52 35.50 36.48 11.59
N VAL A 53 35.72 35.48 10.74
CA VAL A 53 34.65 34.60 10.23
C VAL A 53 33.89 33.91 11.37
N LEU A 54 34.60 33.40 12.38
CA LEU A 54 33.95 32.75 13.53
C LEU A 54 33.13 33.73 14.40
N GLN A 55 33.49 35.02 14.43
CA GLN A 55 32.72 36.04 15.14
C GLN A 55 31.49 36.51 14.35
N GLN A 56 31.63 36.65 13.03
CA GLN A 56 30.54 37.08 12.14
C GLN A 56 29.39 36.06 12.09
N PHE A 57 29.72 34.77 12.04
CA PHE A 57 28.75 33.67 11.99
C PHE A 57 28.46 33.08 13.37
N GLY A 58 28.50 33.93 14.41
CA GLY A 58 28.33 33.55 15.81
C GLY A 58 27.02 32.83 16.18
N ASP A 59 26.80 32.75 17.49
CA ASP A 59 25.90 31.89 18.28
C ASP A 59 24.85 31.04 17.53
N MET A 60 24.98 29.71 17.70
CA MET A 60 24.13 28.65 17.15
C MET A 60 22.63 28.92 17.38
N ASP A 61 22.28 29.55 18.51
CA ASP A 61 20.89 29.82 18.91
C ASP A 61 20.22 30.91 18.06
N GLU A 62 20.99 31.80 17.41
CA GLU A 62 20.47 32.87 16.57
C GLU A 62 20.19 32.37 15.14
N LEU A 63 21.11 31.58 14.57
CA LEU A 63 20.93 30.91 13.27
C LEU A 63 19.77 29.90 13.29
N LEU A 64 19.63 29.12 14.37
CA LEU A 64 18.50 28.18 14.52
C LEU A 64 17.14 28.87 14.63
N ARG A 65 17.10 30.10 15.15
CA ARG A 65 15.88 30.93 15.22
C ARG A 65 15.51 31.54 13.88
N GLU A 66 16.49 32.04 13.10
CA GLU A 66 16.25 32.60 11.77
C GLU A 66 15.71 31.57 10.77
N LEU A 67 16.10 30.31 10.93
CA LEU A 67 15.67 29.20 10.07
C LEU A 67 14.29 28.63 10.42
N ASN A 68 13.59 29.22 11.38
CA ASN A 68 12.26 28.79 11.83
C ASN A 68 12.19 27.28 12.15
N ILE A 69 13.30 26.72 12.65
CA ILE A 69 13.30 25.42 13.32
C ILE A 69 12.72 25.68 14.71
N GLU A 70 11.44 26.04 14.77
CA GLU A 70 10.66 25.73 15.94
C GLU A 70 10.86 24.23 16.20
N LYS A 71 11.32 23.91 17.40
CA LYS A 71 11.43 22.56 17.95
C LYS A 71 10.04 21.92 18.12
N GLU A 72 9.21 21.96 17.09
CA GLU A 72 7.87 21.36 17.00
C GLU A 72 7.74 20.34 15.87
N SER A 73 8.74 20.15 15.01
CA SER A 73 8.82 18.98 14.11
C SER A 73 9.82 17.93 14.63
N ILE A 74 9.60 17.48 15.86
CA ILE A 74 10.24 16.25 16.36
C ILE A 74 9.74 15.07 15.51
N SER A 75 10.56 14.69 14.54
CA SER A 75 10.72 13.35 13.96
C SER A 75 9.44 12.53 13.77
N VAL A 76 8.88 12.58 12.56
CA VAL A 76 8.48 11.29 11.98
C VAL A 76 9.81 10.64 11.58
N ASP A 77 10.25 9.62 12.33
CA ASP A 77 11.47 8.85 12.07
C ASP A 77 11.30 8.16 10.69
N ALA A 78 11.59 8.92 9.64
CA ALA A 78 11.36 8.50 8.28
C ALA A 78 12.47 7.52 7.90
N ARG A 79 12.09 6.27 7.61
CA ARG A 79 13.06 5.24 7.28
C ARG A 79 13.63 5.52 5.89
N TYR A 80 14.94 5.73 5.82
CA TYR A 80 15.64 5.83 4.54
C TYR A 80 15.52 4.50 3.76
N VAL A 81 15.12 4.58 2.50
CA VAL A 81 14.98 3.46 1.58
C VAL A 81 15.90 3.67 0.38
N SER A 82 16.79 2.71 0.16
CA SER A 82 17.71 2.74 -0.97
C SER A 82 16.96 2.55 -2.31
N SER A 83 17.55 3.05 -3.41
CA SER A 83 17.00 2.85 -4.75
C SER A 83 16.78 1.36 -5.08
N GLU A 84 17.73 0.50 -4.68
CA GLU A 84 17.64 -0.94 -4.89
C GLU A 84 16.47 -1.59 -4.13
N ASP A 85 16.24 -1.17 -2.87
CA ASP A 85 15.12 -1.65 -2.06
C ASP A 85 13.77 -1.20 -2.64
N ALA A 86 13.69 0.04 -3.14
CA ALA A 86 12.49 0.57 -3.79
C ALA A 86 12.14 -0.22 -5.06
N HIS A 87 13.11 -0.48 -5.94
CA HIS A 87 12.89 -1.29 -7.15
C HIS A 87 12.55 -2.74 -6.83
N THR A 88 13.20 -3.32 -5.82
CA THR A 88 12.90 -4.69 -5.38
C THR A 88 11.48 -4.78 -4.82
N TYR A 89 11.06 -3.79 -4.05
CA TYR A 89 9.68 -3.67 -3.57
C TYR A 89 8.69 -3.58 -4.75
N ILE A 90 8.91 -2.70 -5.72
CA ILE A 90 8.05 -2.58 -6.92
C ILE A 90 7.93 -3.92 -7.64
N ARG A 91 9.04 -4.65 -7.85
CA ARG A 91 9.04 -5.94 -8.53
C ARG A 91 8.24 -6.99 -7.76
N LYS A 92 8.43 -7.08 -6.45
CA LYS A 92 7.70 -8.03 -5.59
C LYS A 92 6.22 -7.67 -5.51
N TYR A 93 5.90 -6.39 -5.37
CA TYR A 93 4.53 -5.89 -5.36
C TYR A 93 3.80 -6.21 -6.67
N LYS A 94 4.42 -5.96 -7.83
CA LYS A 94 3.83 -6.33 -9.13
C LYS A 94 3.56 -7.84 -9.23
N LYS A 95 4.51 -8.68 -8.79
CA LYS A 95 4.33 -10.14 -8.77
C LYS A 95 3.18 -10.55 -7.84
N GLN A 96 3.08 -9.92 -6.67
CA GLN A 96 1.96 -10.12 -5.74
C GLN A 96 0.62 -9.78 -6.41
N THR A 97 0.51 -8.60 -7.04
CA THR A 97 -0.69 -8.19 -7.78
C THR A 97 -1.05 -9.22 -8.86
N THR A 98 -0.09 -9.72 -9.64
CA THR A 98 -0.35 -10.76 -10.64
C THR A 98 -0.90 -12.04 -10.02
N LEU A 99 -0.35 -12.49 -8.89
CA LEU A 99 -0.85 -13.68 -8.18
C LEU A 99 -2.28 -13.49 -7.69
N VAL A 100 -2.61 -12.29 -7.18
CA VAL A 100 -3.99 -11.94 -6.79
C VAL A 100 -4.91 -11.96 -8.00
N CYS A 101 -4.51 -11.37 -9.13
CA CYS A 101 -5.30 -11.41 -10.36
C CYS A 101 -5.55 -12.84 -10.86
N ILE A 102 -4.52 -13.71 -10.84
CA ILE A 102 -4.67 -15.13 -11.21
C ILE A 102 -5.66 -15.83 -10.25
N GLY A 103 -5.55 -15.58 -8.95
CA GLY A 103 -6.50 -16.12 -7.96
C GLY A 103 -7.95 -15.72 -8.24
N LEU A 104 -8.19 -14.47 -8.61
CA LEU A 104 -9.53 -13.98 -8.97
C LEU A 104 -10.07 -14.67 -10.23
N VAL A 105 -9.23 -14.85 -11.26
CA VAL A 105 -9.61 -15.64 -12.46
C VAL A 105 -9.94 -17.08 -12.08
N CYS A 106 -9.16 -17.72 -11.20
CA CYS A 106 -9.43 -19.08 -10.73
C CYS A 106 -10.78 -19.18 -10.01
N ILE A 107 -11.18 -18.17 -9.22
CA ILE A 107 -12.49 -18.16 -8.56
C ILE A 107 -13.61 -18.16 -9.60
N PHE A 108 -13.61 -17.21 -10.53
CA PHE A 108 -14.67 -17.13 -11.55
C PHE A 108 -14.64 -18.30 -12.54
N ALA A 109 -13.46 -18.87 -12.80
CA ALA A 109 -13.33 -20.11 -13.55
C ALA A 109 -13.96 -21.29 -12.79
N GLY A 110 -13.75 -21.39 -11.47
CA GLY A 110 -14.41 -22.40 -10.63
C GLY A 110 -15.93 -22.26 -10.60
N LEU A 111 -16.44 -21.02 -10.51
CA LEU A 111 -17.89 -20.75 -10.57
C LEU A 111 -18.48 -21.20 -11.92
N SER A 112 -17.84 -20.83 -13.02
CA SER A 112 -18.31 -21.19 -14.36
C SER A 112 -18.18 -22.69 -14.66
N LEU A 113 -17.05 -23.32 -14.32
CA LEU A 113 -16.85 -24.76 -14.50
C LEU A 113 -17.78 -25.60 -13.64
N GLY A 114 -18.02 -25.19 -12.39
CA GLY A 114 -18.97 -25.86 -11.50
C GLY A 114 -20.39 -25.88 -12.09
N TYR A 115 -20.84 -24.73 -12.61
CA TYR A 115 -22.14 -24.61 -13.28
C TYR A 115 -22.23 -25.45 -14.56
N VAL A 116 -21.21 -25.35 -15.43
CA VAL A 116 -21.16 -26.12 -16.68
C VAL A 116 -21.17 -27.63 -16.38
N ALA A 117 -20.45 -28.07 -15.35
CA ALA A 117 -20.44 -29.46 -14.92
C ALA A 117 -21.80 -29.92 -14.38
N SER A 118 -22.53 -29.09 -13.62
CA SER A 118 -23.87 -29.47 -13.15
C SER A 118 -24.89 -29.61 -14.27
N GLU A 119 -24.78 -28.81 -15.33
CA GLU A 119 -25.68 -28.88 -16.49
C GLU A 119 -25.35 -30.03 -17.46
N LEU A 120 -24.07 -30.38 -17.61
CA LEU A 120 -23.64 -31.43 -18.55
C LEU A 120 -23.88 -32.85 -18.02
N TYR A 121 -23.89 -33.05 -16.71
CA TYR A 121 -24.00 -34.38 -16.10
C TYR A 121 -25.33 -34.49 -15.35
N SER A 122 -26.27 -35.26 -15.90
CA SER A 122 -27.63 -35.43 -15.33
C SER A 122 -27.77 -36.62 -14.37
N PHE A 123 -26.68 -37.32 -14.03
CA PHE A 123 -26.71 -38.55 -13.23
C PHE A 123 -25.90 -38.40 -11.93
N GLY A 124 -26.25 -39.13 -10.86
CA GLY A 124 -25.75 -38.93 -9.48
C GLY A 124 -24.24 -38.82 -9.21
N PHE A 125 -23.36 -39.09 -10.18
CA PHE A 125 -21.93 -38.74 -10.15
C PHE A 125 -21.64 -37.24 -10.42
N ALA A 126 -22.61 -36.53 -11.02
CA ALA A 126 -22.53 -35.13 -11.41
C ALA A 126 -22.29 -34.18 -10.24
N ASN A 127 -22.96 -34.43 -9.11
CA ASN A 127 -22.90 -33.55 -7.94
C ASN A 127 -21.52 -33.58 -7.27
N ALA A 128 -20.88 -34.76 -7.24
CA ALA A 128 -19.52 -34.89 -6.72
C ALA A 128 -18.51 -34.23 -7.67
N LEU A 129 -18.68 -34.42 -8.99
CA LEU A 129 -17.77 -33.89 -9.99
C LEU A 129 -17.89 -32.37 -10.15
N SER A 130 -19.09 -31.80 -10.11
CA SER A 130 -19.31 -30.34 -10.12
C SER A 130 -18.73 -29.68 -8.87
N GLY A 131 -18.83 -30.34 -7.72
CA GLY A 131 -18.16 -29.94 -6.49
C GLY A 131 -16.64 -29.85 -6.65
N ILE A 132 -16.01 -30.84 -7.30
CA ILE A 132 -14.56 -30.81 -7.57
C ILE A 132 -14.21 -29.63 -8.48
N PHE A 133 -14.94 -29.42 -9.57
CA PHE A 133 -14.71 -28.31 -10.49
C PHE A 133 -14.93 -26.93 -9.87
N PHE A 134 -15.81 -26.84 -8.86
CA PHE A 134 -16.04 -25.64 -8.08
C PHE A 134 -14.92 -25.41 -7.05
N PHE A 135 -14.67 -26.38 -6.18
CA PHE A 135 -13.79 -26.20 -5.02
C PHE A 135 -12.30 -26.24 -5.38
N PHE A 136 -11.88 -27.00 -6.39
CA PHE A 136 -10.46 -27.13 -6.71
C PHE A 136 -9.82 -25.80 -7.18
N PRO A 137 -10.38 -25.06 -8.15
CA PRO A 137 -9.85 -23.75 -8.53
C PRO A 137 -9.91 -22.71 -7.41
N ILE A 138 -10.96 -22.76 -6.57
CA ILE A 138 -11.08 -21.88 -5.40
C ILE A 138 -9.99 -22.19 -4.37
N ALA A 139 -9.71 -23.46 -4.10
CA ALA A 139 -8.62 -23.86 -3.21
C ALA A 139 -7.27 -23.36 -3.72
N CYS A 140 -7.02 -23.47 -5.04
CA CYS A 140 -5.84 -22.88 -5.67
C CYS A 140 -5.79 -21.35 -5.50
N ALA A 141 -6.92 -20.65 -5.69
CA ALA A 141 -7.01 -19.20 -5.51
C ALA A 141 -6.67 -18.77 -4.08
N VAL A 142 -7.21 -19.47 -3.08
CA VAL A 142 -6.90 -19.21 -1.66
C VAL A 142 -5.41 -19.42 -1.38
N GLY A 143 -4.83 -20.50 -1.90
CA GLY A 143 -3.38 -20.74 -1.79
C GLY A 143 -2.54 -19.61 -2.40
N LEU A 144 -2.95 -19.09 -3.57
CA LEU A 144 -2.31 -17.95 -4.21
C LEU A 144 -2.43 -16.67 -3.37
N PHE A 145 -3.60 -16.40 -2.78
CA PHE A 145 -3.80 -15.22 -1.91
C PHE A 145 -2.96 -15.29 -0.64
N ILE A 146 -2.87 -16.46 0.00
CA ILE A 146 -2.04 -16.66 1.20
C ILE A 146 -0.58 -16.40 0.83
N TYR A 147 -0.07 -17.03 -0.23
CA TYR A 147 1.30 -16.83 -0.68
C TYR A 147 1.59 -15.38 -1.06
N ALA A 148 0.66 -14.72 -1.78
CA ALA A 148 0.77 -13.32 -2.13
C ALA A 148 0.86 -12.44 -0.88
N GLY A 149 0.00 -12.67 0.11
CA GLY A 149 0.00 -11.95 1.41
C GLY A 149 1.32 -12.12 2.17
N MET A 150 1.78 -13.36 2.32
CA MET A 150 3.03 -13.67 3.04
C MET A 150 4.27 -13.11 2.34
N SER A 151 4.26 -13.03 1.00
CA SER A 151 5.42 -12.55 0.22
C SER A 151 5.81 -11.10 0.49
N MET A 152 4.93 -10.31 1.11
CA MET A 152 5.15 -8.90 1.42
C MET A 152 5.47 -8.60 2.88
N ASP A 153 5.51 -9.62 3.76
CA ASP A 153 5.72 -9.41 5.20
C ASP A 153 7.03 -8.64 5.50
N GLY A 154 8.10 -8.93 4.75
CA GLY A 154 9.38 -8.23 4.88
C GLY A 154 9.35 -6.76 4.47
N TYR A 155 8.30 -6.28 3.80
CA TYR A 155 8.15 -4.92 3.29
C TYR A 155 7.04 -4.13 4.00
N LYS A 156 6.52 -4.62 5.14
CA LYS A 156 5.50 -3.91 5.94
C LYS A 156 5.93 -2.51 6.38
N TYR A 157 7.24 -2.29 6.53
CA TYR A 157 7.81 -0.98 6.87
C TYR A 157 7.64 0.06 5.76
N MET A 158 7.37 -0.34 4.51
CA MET A 158 7.06 0.59 3.42
C MET A 158 5.72 1.32 3.64
N LYS A 159 4.89 0.86 4.58
CA LYS A 159 3.65 1.54 4.99
C LYS A 159 3.89 2.63 6.05
N ASP A 160 5.10 2.73 6.58
CA ASP A 160 5.50 3.82 7.47
C ASP A 160 6.08 4.97 6.64
N MET A 161 6.44 6.08 7.28
CA MET A 161 7.04 7.21 6.60
C MET A 161 8.40 6.78 6.06
N ILE A 162 8.59 6.89 4.74
CA ILE A 162 9.85 6.56 4.09
C ILE A 162 10.48 7.77 3.43
N GLU A 163 11.80 7.82 3.41
CA GLU A 163 12.58 8.78 2.64
C GLU A 163 13.30 8.07 1.49
N LEU A 164 13.07 8.55 0.27
CA LEU A 164 13.71 8.05 -0.95
C LEU A 164 14.76 9.05 -1.42
N ASP A 165 15.78 8.54 -2.11
CA ASP A 165 16.70 9.41 -2.84
C ASP A 165 15.96 10.29 -3.86
N TYR A 166 16.48 11.50 -4.09
CA TYR A 166 15.86 12.48 -4.98
C TYR A 166 15.70 11.95 -6.41
N GLN A 167 16.67 11.18 -6.92
CA GLN A 167 16.61 10.60 -8.26
C GLN A 167 15.50 9.56 -8.33
N THR A 168 15.49 8.59 -7.40
CA THR A 168 14.47 7.54 -7.34
C THR A 168 13.06 8.11 -7.15
N LYS A 169 12.89 9.14 -6.31
CA LYS A 169 11.60 9.81 -6.12
C LYS A 169 11.10 10.43 -7.43
N THR A 170 11.97 11.12 -8.17
CA THR A 170 11.62 11.74 -9.45
C THR A 170 11.26 10.69 -10.51
N GLU A 171 12.01 9.59 -10.58
CA GLU A 171 11.71 8.46 -11.47
C GLU A 171 10.33 7.85 -11.18
N ILE A 172 10.02 7.62 -9.90
CA ILE A 172 8.73 7.08 -9.46
C ILE A 172 7.58 8.05 -9.79
N ILE A 173 7.77 9.35 -9.59
CA ILE A 173 6.78 10.38 -9.96
C ILE A 173 6.53 10.34 -11.47
N GLN A 174 7.57 10.32 -12.30
CA GLN A 174 7.43 10.23 -13.75
C GLN A 174 6.72 8.94 -14.20
N ALA A 175 7.09 7.81 -13.61
CA ALA A 175 6.42 6.53 -13.87
C ALA A 175 4.95 6.56 -13.47
N TYR A 176 4.63 7.16 -12.32
CA TYR A 176 3.28 7.32 -11.83
C TYR A 176 2.44 8.21 -12.75
N GLU A 177 2.93 9.39 -13.13
CA GLU A 177 2.25 10.30 -14.07
C GLU A 177 1.96 9.63 -15.41
N LYS A 178 2.92 8.88 -15.96
CA LYS A 178 2.75 8.13 -17.21
C LYS A 178 1.67 7.04 -17.09
N SER A 179 1.54 6.41 -15.91
CA SER A 179 0.57 5.34 -15.68
C SER A 179 -0.82 5.84 -15.25
N LYS A 180 -0.99 7.10 -14.84
CA LYS A 180 -2.30 7.65 -14.41
C LYS A 180 -3.41 7.41 -15.42
N LEU A 181 -3.15 7.70 -16.70
CA LEU A 181 -4.13 7.50 -17.77
C LEU A 181 -4.46 6.01 -17.95
N ALA A 182 -3.44 5.15 -17.89
CA ALA A 182 -3.64 3.70 -18.01
C ALA A 182 -4.55 3.16 -16.88
N PHE A 183 -4.36 3.62 -15.64
CA PHE A 183 -5.23 3.21 -14.52
C PHE A 183 -6.69 3.60 -14.74
N VAL A 184 -6.92 4.82 -15.22
CA VAL A 184 -8.28 5.30 -15.51
C VAL A 184 -8.91 4.46 -16.63
N VAL A 185 -8.16 4.18 -17.70
CA VAL A 185 -8.65 3.36 -18.82
C VAL A 185 -8.95 1.92 -18.36
N GLU A 186 -8.07 1.29 -17.57
CA GLU A 186 -8.30 -0.04 -17.00
C GLU A 186 -9.60 -0.08 -16.16
N ILE A 187 -9.83 0.93 -15.32
CA ILE A 187 -11.05 1.02 -14.51
C ILE A 187 -12.30 1.22 -15.40
N ILE A 188 -12.23 2.11 -16.39
CA ILE A 188 -13.37 2.34 -17.31
C ILE A 188 -13.72 1.05 -18.05
N ILE A 189 -12.72 0.35 -18.59
CA ILE A 189 -12.94 -0.94 -19.27
C ILE A 189 -13.52 -1.95 -18.28
N GLY A 190 -13.04 -1.99 -17.04
CA GLY A 190 -13.57 -2.90 -16.03
C GLY A 190 -15.04 -2.64 -15.69
N VAL A 191 -15.43 -1.38 -15.51
CA VAL A 191 -16.83 -0.98 -15.29
C VAL A 191 -17.71 -1.31 -16.50
N LEU A 192 -17.21 -1.07 -17.72
CA LEU A 192 -17.90 -1.46 -18.94
C LEU A 192 -18.10 -2.98 -19.04
N CYS A 193 -17.13 -3.79 -18.59
CA CYS A 193 -17.28 -5.24 -18.52
C CYS A 193 -18.42 -5.64 -17.56
N PHE A 194 -18.56 -4.99 -16.41
CA PHE A 194 -19.66 -5.27 -15.48
C PHE A 194 -21.03 -4.93 -16.06
N ILE A 195 -21.16 -3.74 -16.66
CA ILE A 195 -22.41 -3.31 -17.29
C ILE A 195 -22.76 -4.26 -18.45
N SER A 196 -21.77 -4.61 -19.28
CA SER A 196 -21.93 -5.54 -20.41
C SER A 196 -22.30 -6.95 -19.94
N ALA A 197 -21.72 -7.44 -18.83
CA ALA A 197 -22.05 -8.73 -18.26
C ALA A 197 -23.55 -8.81 -17.91
N VAL A 198 -24.06 -7.80 -17.19
CA VAL A 198 -25.46 -7.77 -16.76
C VAL A 198 -26.41 -7.53 -17.93
N ALA A 199 -26.14 -6.53 -18.77
CA ALA A 199 -27.02 -6.17 -19.87
C ALA A 199 -27.04 -7.23 -20.98
N GLY A 200 -25.90 -7.86 -21.25
CA GLY A 200 -25.74 -8.88 -22.28
C GLY A 200 -26.30 -10.24 -21.86
N TYR A 201 -26.48 -10.52 -20.57
CA TYR A 201 -26.88 -11.83 -20.08
C TYR A 201 -28.16 -12.35 -20.74
N THR A 202 -29.25 -11.58 -20.64
CA THR A 202 -30.57 -11.98 -21.16
C THR A 202 -30.57 -12.12 -22.68
N VAL A 203 -29.81 -11.29 -23.38
CA VAL A 203 -29.66 -11.35 -24.84
C VAL A 203 -28.90 -12.62 -25.25
N ILE A 204 -27.79 -12.93 -24.58
CA ILE A 204 -26.98 -14.11 -24.87
C ILE A 204 -27.74 -15.39 -24.51
N GLU A 205 -28.49 -15.38 -23.40
CA GLU A 205 -29.36 -16.49 -23.00
C GLU A 205 -30.40 -16.77 -24.07
N TYR A 206 -31.07 -15.73 -24.58
CA TYR A 206 -32.10 -15.84 -25.61
C TYR A 206 -31.55 -16.32 -26.97
N VAL A 207 -30.38 -15.81 -27.38
CA VAL A 207 -29.79 -16.12 -28.70
C VAL A 207 -29.07 -17.47 -28.70
N PHE A 208 -28.39 -17.81 -27.61
CA PHE A 208 -27.61 -19.02 -27.47
C PHE A 208 -28.30 -20.00 -26.50
N LYS A 209 -27.73 -20.15 -25.30
CA LYS A 209 -28.23 -20.99 -24.20
C LYS A 209 -27.75 -20.40 -22.88
N GLU A 210 -28.47 -20.72 -21.81
CA GLU A 210 -28.13 -20.31 -20.45
C GLU A 210 -26.68 -20.67 -20.06
N VAL A 211 -26.19 -21.85 -20.44
CA VAL A 211 -24.80 -22.26 -20.17
C VAL A 211 -23.78 -21.29 -20.77
N ILE A 212 -23.99 -20.85 -22.01
CA ILE A 212 -23.09 -19.90 -22.69
C ILE A 212 -23.21 -18.52 -22.05
N ALA A 213 -24.43 -18.09 -21.72
CA ALA A 213 -24.67 -16.82 -21.02
C ALA A 213 -23.93 -16.77 -19.68
N ASN A 214 -24.00 -17.84 -18.88
CA ASN A 214 -23.29 -17.93 -17.60
C ASN A 214 -21.77 -17.90 -17.75
N VAL A 215 -21.20 -18.65 -18.71
CA VAL A 215 -19.75 -18.63 -18.96
C VAL A 215 -19.29 -17.24 -19.38
N THR A 216 -19.99 -16.60 -20.32
CA THR A 216 -19.66 -15.24 -20.77
C THR A 216 -19.82 -14.22 -19.64
N PHE A 217 -20.87 -14.36 -18.82
CA PHE A 217 -21.09 -13.52 -17.64
C PHE A 217 -19.90 -13.60 -16.68
N PHE A 218 -19.53 -14.78 -16.21
CA PHE A 218 -18.40 -14.94 -15.29
C PHE A 218 -17.07 -14.50 -15.90
N ALA A 219 -16.85 -14.71 -17.21
CA ALA A 219 -15.65 -14.25 -17.89
C ALA A 219 -15.55 -12.71 -17.92
N LEU A 220 -16.65 -12.01 -18.22
CA LEU A 220 -16.68 -10.54 -18.21
C LEU A 220 -16.51 -9.97 -16.80
N ILE A 221 -17.15 -10.60 -15.79
CA ILE A 221 -16.95 -10.22 -14.39
C ILE A 221 -15.48 -10.43 -13.99
N ALA A 222 -14.88 -11.58 -14.32
CA ALA A 222 -13.48 -11.85 -14.01
C ALA A 222 -12.55 -10.81 -14.64
N LEU A 223 -12.75 -10.50 -15.91
CA LEU A 223 -11.97 -9.49 -16.63
C LEU A 223 -12.10 -8.11 -15.95
N GLY A 224 -13.33 -7.69 -15.64
CA GLY A 224 -13.57 -6.39 -15.02
C GLY A 224 -12.93 -6.29 -13.63
N VAL A 225 -13.07 -7.33 -12.81
CA VAL A 225 -12.47 -7.37 -11.47
C VAL A 225 -10.94 -7.34 -11.57
N VAL A 226 -10.34 -8.13 -12.46
CA VAL A 226 -8.88 -8.17 -12.65
C VAL A 226 -8.32 -6.80 -13.05
N LEU A 227 -8.97 -6.11 -14.00
CA LEU A 227 -8.55 -4.78 -14.43
C LEU A 227 -8.64 -3.76 -13.28
N CYS A 228 -9.76 -3.74 -12.55
CA CYS A 228 -9.93 -2.83 -11.42
C CYS A 228 -8.93 -3.12 -10.28
N VAL A 229 -8.68 -4.38 -9.97
CA VAL A 229 -7.72 -4.78 -8.92
C VAL A 229 -6.29 -4.48 -9.34
N HIS A 230 -5.93 -4.74 -10.60
CA HIS A 230 -4.61 -4.43 -11.13
C HIS A 230 -4.32 -2.92 -11.07
N ALA A 231 -5.23 -2.10 -11.61
CA ALA A 231 -5.11 -0.64 -11.58
C ALA A 231 -5.07 -0.11 -10.15
N GLY A 232 -5.99 -0.58 -9.29
CA GLY A 232 -6.11 -0.15 -7.90
C GLY A 232 -4.86 -0.47 -7.09
N THR A 233 -4.40 -1.72 -7.11
CA THR A 233 -3.23 -2.13 -6.32
C THR A 233 -1.94 -1.47 -6.81
N THR A 234 -1.77 -1.32 -8.12
CA THR A 234 -0.60 -0.64 -8.71
C THR A 234 -0.59 0.86 -8.37
N LYS A 235 -1.75 1.52 -8.40
CA LYS A 235 -1.90 2.90 -7.93
C LYS A 235 -1.55 3.03 -6.44
N THR A 236 -2.03 2.11 -5.60
CA THR A 236 -1.71 2.08 -4.17
C THR A 236 -0.22 1.94 -3.91
N MET A 237 0.49 1.07 -4.64
CA MET A 237 1.95 0.94 -4.53
C MET A 237 2.67 2.27 -4.78
N TYR A 238 2.32 3.00 -5.83
CA TYR A 238 2.93 4.31 -6.12
C TYR A 238 2.61 5.31 -5.02
N ARG A 239 1.36 5.38 -4.55
CA ARG A 239 0.97 6.25 -3.44
C ARG A 239 1.74 5.93 -2.16
N THR A 240 1.93 4.64 -1.85
CA THR A 240 2.74 4.19 -0.70
C THR A 240 4.19 4.61 -0.83
N LEU A 241 4.81 4.46 -2.00
CA LEU A 241 6.20 4.89 -2.20
C LEU A 241 6.38 6.41 -2.13
N LEU A 242 5.34 7.17 -2.45
CA LEU A 242 5.34 8.63 -2.40
C LEU A 242 4.83 9.20 -1.06
N ASN A 243 4.45 8.33 -0.11
CA ASN A 243 3.76 8.68 1.15
C ASN A 243 2.40 9.39 0.98
N ASP A 244 1.79 9.39 -0.22
CA ASP A 244 0.51 10.04 -0.54
C ASP A 244 -0.71 9.42 0.19
N ASN A 245 -0.53 8.24 0.77
CA ASN A 245 -1.54 7.53 1.56
C ASN A 245 -1.06 7.21 2.99
N TYR A 246 -0.04 7.94 3.48
CA TYR A 246 0.54 7.69 4.81
C TYR A 246 -0.50 7.81 5.93
N GLU A 247 -1.29 8.90 5.96
CA GLU A 247 -2.33 9.10 6.97
C GLU A 247 -3.41 8.01 6.91
N GLU A 248 -3.82 7.60 5.69
CA GLU A 248 -4.77 6.50 5.48
C GLU A 248 -4.22 5.20 6.09
N LEU A 249 -2.94 4.88 5.85
CA LEU A 249 -2.28 3.68 6.35
C LEU A 249 -2.08 3.71 7.88
N GLN A 250 -1.79 4.87 8.48
CA GLN A 250 -1.68 4.99 9.94
C GLN A 250 -3.04 4.83 10.61
N ASN A 251 -4.10 5.40 10.02
CA ASN A 251 -5.46 5.21 10.50
C ASN A 251 -5.88 3.73 10.43
N GLU A 252 -5.56 3.03 9.34
CA GLU A 252 -5.79 1.57 9.23
C GLU A 252 -5.03 0.78 10.29
N LYS A 253 -3.75 1.12 10.54
CA LYS A 253 -2.94 0.47 11.59
C LYS A 253 -3.52 0.71 12.99
N GLN A 254 -4.01 1.91 13.27
CA GLN A 254 -4.64 2.24 14.55
C GLN A 254 -5.98 1.52 14.72
N ALA A 255 -6.83 1.50 13.69
CA ALA A 255 -8.09 0.77 13.70
C ALA A 255 -7.86 -0.74 13.92
N ALA A 256 -6.91 -1.35 13.21
CA ALA A 256 -6.57 -2.76 13.40
C ALA A 256 -6.06 -3.05 14.82
N LYS A 257 -5.29 -2.15 15.43
CA LYS A 257 -4.86 -2.28 16.83
C LYS A 257 -6.03 -2.17 17.81
N ALA A 258 -7.01 -1.32 17.52
CA ALA A 258 -8.21 -1.17 18.34
C ALA A 258 -9.07 -2.46 18.36
N SER A 259 -9.18 -3.13 17.21
CA SER A 259 -9.95 -4.37 17.09
C SER A 259 -9.16 -5.66 17.36
N ASP A 260 -7.83 -5.60 17.54
CA ASP A 260 -6.93 -6.76 17.66
C ASP A 260 -7.38 -7.80 18.71
N LYS A 261 -7.94 -7.33 19.84
CA LYS A 261 -8.47 -8.21 20.90
C LYS A 261 -9.92 -8.63 20.69
N VAL A 262 -10.72 -7.79 20.04
CA VAL A 262 -12.17 -7.98 19.90
C VAL A 262 -12.48 -8.89 18.72
N ALA A 263 -11.75 -8.75 17.61
CA ALA A 263 -12.01 -9.50 16.38
C ALA A 263 -11.91 -11.02 16.56
N PRO A 264 -10.85 -11.59 17.19
CA PRO A 264 -10.77 -13.04 17.40
C PRO A 264 -11.93 -13.58 18.24
N VAL A 265 -12.30 -12.85 19.30
CA VAL A 265 -13.40 -13.24 20.20
C VAL A 265 -14.74 -13.19 19.46
N ALA A 266 -14.99 -12.13 18.70
CA ALA A 266 -16.21 -11.97 17.90
C ALA A 266 -16.37 -13.10 16.88
N TRP A 267 -15.30 -13.49 16.17
CA TRP A 267 -15.35 -14.59 15.21
C TRP A 267 -15.61 -15.95 15.86
N ILE A 268 -14.95 -16.25 16.99
CA ILE A 268 -15.15 -17.50 17.72
C ILE A 268 -16.57 -17.59 18.25
N LEU A 269 -17.07 -16.50 18.85
CA LEU A 269 -18.42 -16.43 19.41
C LEU A 269 -19.49 -16.55 18.31
N ALA A 270 -19.29 -15.87 17.18
CA ALA A 270 -20.18 -15.98 16.03
C ALA A 270 -20.24 -17.40 15.48
N THR A 271 -19.08 -18.07 15.38
CA THR A 271 -18.99 -19.47 14.93
C THR A 271 -19.70 -20.40 15.91
N ALA A 272 -19.49 -20.23 17.22
CA ALA A 272 -20.16 -21.02 18.25
C ALA A 272 -21.69 -20.85 18.19
N ILE A 273 -22.19 -19.62 18.04
CA ILE A 273 -23.62 -19.35 17.89
C ILE A 273 -24.16 -19.97 16.59
N TYR A 274 -23.46 -19.81 15.47
CA TYR A 274 -23.85 -20.38 14.18
C TYR A 274 -24.02 -21.91 14.26
N VAL A 275 -23.03 -22.60 14.84
CA VAL A 275 -23.07 -24.06 15.03
C VAL A 275 -24.19 -24.47 15.98
N THR A 276 -24.39 -23.73 17.08
CA THR A 276 -25.45 -24.03 18.05
C THR A 276 -26.84 -23.88 17.42
N LEU A 277 -27.07 -22.80 16.67
CA LEU A 277 -28.32 -22.56 15.94
C LEU A 277 -28.54 -23.60 14.83
N GLY A 278 -27.48 -23.96 14.12
CA GLY A 278 -27.51 -25.01 13.10
C GLY A 278 -27.85 -26.38 13.68
N MET A 279 -27.26 -26.77 14.82
CA MET A 279 -27.48 -28.08 15.45
C MET A 279 -28.82 -28.21 16.16
N ILE A 280 -29.25 -27.17 16.89
CA ILE A 280 -30.51 -27.23 17.66
C ILE A 280 -31.73 -26.98 16.77
N TYR A 281 -31.66 -25.98 15.89
CA TYR A 281 -32.82 -25.52 15.12
C TYR A 281 -32.77 -25.87 13.63
N GLY A 282 -31.66 -26.43 13.13
CA GLY A 282 -31.50 -26.79 11.72
C GLY A 282 -31.31 -25.58 10.79
N TRP A 283 -31.06 -24.38 11.33
CA TRP A 283 -31.05 -23.11 10.59
C TRP A 283 -29.75 -22.80 9.83
N TRP A 284 -29.14 -23.81 9.20
CA TRP A 284 -27.89 -23.65 8.46
C TRP A 284 -27.95 -22.59 7.35
N ALA A 285 -29.11 -22.44 6.72
CA ALA A 285 -29.34 -21.51 5.61
C ALA A 285 -29.53 -20.04 6.03
N THR A 286 -29.97 -19.76 7.26
CA THR A 286 -30.31 -18.38 7.71
C THR A 286 -29.41 -17.89 8.83
N ALA A 287 -28.76 -18.78 9.58
CA ALA A 287 -27.93 -18.41 10.73
C ALA A 287 -26.64 -17.66 10.35
N TRP A 288 -26.28 -17.56 9.06
CA TRP A 288 -25.10 -16.81 8.60
C TRP A 288 -25.17 -15.31 8.97
N VAL A 289 -26.36 -14.77 9.24
CA VAL A 289 -26.57 -13.38 9.69
C VAL A 289 -25.80 -13.07 10.97
N VAL A 290 -25.49 -14.05 11.81
CA VAL A 290 -24.66 -13.88 13.02
C VAL A 290 -23.27 -13.31 12.69
N TYR A 291 -22.71 -13.64 11.53
CA TYR A 291 -21.42 -13.09 11.10
C TYR A 291 -21.51 -11.59 10.74
N LEU A 292 -22.66 -11.11 10.27
CA LEU A 292 -22.88 -9.67 10.05
C LEU A 292 -22.90 -8.90 11.37
N PHE A 293 -23.50 -9.47 12.42
CA PHE A 293 -23.46 -8.89 13.76
C PHE A 293 -22.04 -8.88 14.32
N ALA A 294 -21.28 -9.96 14.14
CA ALA A 294 -19.89 -10.01 14.56
C ALA A 294 -19.05 -8.91 13.89
N LEU A 295 -19.23 -8.71 12.58
CA LEU A 295 -18.57 -7.65 11.83
C LEU A 295 -18.97 -6.26 12.34
N ALA A 296 -20.25 -6.03 12.62
CA ALA A 296 -20.72 -4.77 13.19
C ALA A 296 -20.08 -4.47 14.55
N VAL A 297 -19.93 -5.48 15.42
CA VAL A 297 -19.25 -5.34 16.72
C VAL A 297 -17.78 -4.97 16.55
N ILE A 298 -17.09 -5.59 15.58
CA ILE A 298 -15.69 -5.28 15.27
C ILE A 298 -15.56 -3.83 14.80
N VAL A 299 -16.39 -3.39 13.85
CA VAL A 299 -16.36 -2.00 13.34
C VAL A 299 -16.68 -0.99 14.44
N LEU A 300 -17.63 -1.30 15.33
CA LEU A 300 -17.90 -0.44 16.49
C LEU A 300 -16.69 -0.34 17.43
N ALA A 301 -15.98 -1.43 17.66
CA ALA A 301 -14.76 -1.41 18.46
C ALA A 301 -13.65 -0.56 17.82
N GLU A 302 -13.55 -0.57 16.48
CA GLU A 302 -12.62 0.30 15.74
C GLU A 302 -13.01 1.77 15.84
N ALA A 303 -14.31 2.09 15.83
CA ALA A 303 -14.82 3.46 15.91
C ALA A 303 -14.66 4.09 17.31
N ILE A 304 -14.72 3.30 18.39
CA ILE A 304 -14.63 3.79 19.78
C ILE A 304 -13.20 4.24 20.15
N HIS A 305 -12.18 3.74 19.44
CA HIS A 305 -10.76 4.02 19.71
C HIS A 305 -10.13 5.04 18.76
N LYS A 306 -10.94 5.68 17.91
CA LYS A 306 -10.54 6.76 16.99
C LYS A 306 -10.75 8.13 17.65
#